data_AF-A0A517WQ39-F1
#
_entry.id   AF-A0A517WQ39-F1
#
_cell.length_a   1.000
_cell.length_b   1.000
_cell.length_c   1.000
_cell.angle_alpha   90.00
_cell.angle_beta   90.00
_cell.angle_gamma   90.00
#
_symmetry.space_group_name_H-M   'P 1'
#
loop_
_entity.id
_entity.type
_entity.pdbx_description
1 polymer ?
#
loop_
_entity_poly.entity_id
_entity_poly.type
_entity_poly.pdbx_seq_one_letter_code
_entity_poly.pdbx_strand_id
1 'polypeptide(L)'
;MNFIYQTVKKIIAIFGFTTLVITLTISLIYDISLLRDDPYIIGFFSSMFLVPGWILYIIFEEYPKRFINKYSAFICYSFFPLLYFSLIVIYGGEGSGYGFIFGIYFLVSAVLSLPLLKQLENQCVFCVFVSLGFIYLFGFLSSVIR
;
A
#
# COMPACT_ATOMS: atom_id res chain seq x y z
N MET A 1 -1.86 -18.11 -19.07
CA MET A 1 -2.58 -16.97 -18.47
C MET A 1 -1.68 -15.74 -18.62
N ASN A 2 -2.18 -14.58 -19.01
CA ASN A 2 -1.32 -13.43 -19.32
C ASN A 2 -0.66 -12.89 -18.05
N PHE A 3 0.68 -12.93 -17.94
CA PHE A 3 1.46 -12.52 -16.76
C PHE A 3 1.05 -11.13 -16.27
N ILE A 4 0.96 -10.19 -17.21
CA ILE A 4 0.57 -8.80 -16.95
C ILE A 4 -0.79 -8.73 -16.27
N TYR A 5 -1.77 -9.52 -16.73
CA TYR A 5 -3.10 -9.55 -16.14
C TYR A 5 -3.08 -10.07 -14.70
N GLN A 6 -2.31 -11.12 -14.42
CA GLN A 6 -2.19 -11.64 -13.05
C GLN A 6 -1.52 -10.66 -12.10
N THR A 7 -0.47 -9.98 -12.57
CA THR A 7 0.23 -8.95 -11.81
C THR A 7 -0.69 -7.78 -11.48
N VAL A 8 -1.37 -7.22 -12.48
CA VAL A 8 -2.34 -6.13 -12.29
C VAL A 8 -3.46 -6.54 -11.34
N LYS A 9 -4.01 -7.74 -11.52
CA LYS A 9 -5.06 -8.29 -10.66
C LYS A 9 -4.61 -8.35 -9.19
N LYS A 10 -3.45 -8.95 -8.91
CA LYS A 10 -2.89 -9.07 -7.55
C LYS A 10 -2.63 -7.69 -6.93
N ILE A 11 -2.08 -6.75 -7.71
CA ILE A 11 -1.79 -5.38 -7.26
C ILE A 11 -3.06 -4.64 -6.88
N ILE A 12 -4.10 -4.67 -7.72
CA ILE A 12 -5.36 -3.98 -7.43
C ILE A 12 -5.97 -4.47 -6.12
N ALA A 13 -5.98 -5.80 -5.90
CA ALA A 13 -6.53 -6.37 -4.67
C ALA A 13 -5.75 -5.92 -3.43
N ILE A 14 -4.42 -6.05 -3.44
CA ILE A 14 -3.61 -5.63 -2.29
C ILE A 14 -3.66 -4.13 -2.08
N PHE A 15 -3.63 -3.33 -3.16
CA PHE A 15 -3.73 -1.89 -3.09
C PHE A 15 -5.03 -1.47 -2.40
N GLY A 16 -6.18 -1.99 -2.84
CA GLY A 16 -7.47 -1.66 -2.24
C GLY A 16 -7.59 -2.09 -0.78
N PHE A 17 -7.01 -3.24 -0.43
CA PHE A 17 -6.93 -3.67 0.96
C PHE A 17 -6.06 -2.72 1.80
N THR A 18 -4.84 -2.41 1.36
CA THR A 18 -3.92 -1.58 2.13
C THR A 18 -4.44 -0.16 2.28
N THR A 19 -5.02 0.43 1.21
CA THR A 19 -5.61 1.78 1.30
C THR A 19 -6.75 1.81 2.31
N LEU A 20 -7.66 0.82 2.31
CA LEU A 20 -8.74 0.75 3.28
C LEU A 20 -8.23 0.62 4.71
N VAL A 21 -7.32 -0.31 4.97
CA VAL A 21 -6.82 -0.57 6.33
C VAL A 21 -6.12 0.66 6.90
N ILE A 22 -5.28 1.34 6.11
CA ILE A 22 -4.60 2.57 6.55
C ILE A 22 -5.63 3.67 6.83
N THR A 23 -6.61 3.86 5.93
CA THR A 23 -7.66 4.87 6.09
C THR A 23 -8.45 4.66 7.38
N LEU A 24 -8.92 3.44 7.64
CA LEU A 24 -9.63 3.10 8.87
C LEU A 24 -8.76 3.30 10.10
N THR A 25 -7.48 2.91 10.02
CA THR A 25 -6.53 3.07 11.13
C THR A 25 -6.33 4.54 11.49
N ILE A 26 -6.18 5.41 10.48
CA ILE A 26 -6.01 6.86 10.70
C ILE A 26 -7.28 7.46 11.28
N SER A 27 -8.44 7.13 10.71
CA SER A 27 -9.72 7.60 11.24
C SER A 27 -9.93 7.19 12.70
N LEU A 28 -9.53 5.98 13.08
CA LEU A 28 -9.64 5.50 14.46
C LEU A 28 -8.64 6.16 15.41
N ILE A 29 -7.36 6.28 15.02
CA ILE A 29 -6.30 6.82 15.89
C ILE A 29 -6.48 8.32 16.14
N TYR A 30 -6.86 9.06 15.10
CA TYR A 30 -6.98 10.52 15.17
C TYR A 30 -8.42 10.98 15.42
N ASP A 31 -9.36 10.06 15.63
CA ASP A 31 -10.79 10.36 15.77
C ASP A 31 -11.33 11.25 14.63
N ILE A 32 -10.90 10.94 13.40
CA ILE A 32 -11.27 11.68 12.20
C ILE A 32 -12.42 10.94 11.51
N SER A 33 -13.54 11.65 11.32
CA SER A 33 -14.67 11.13 10.55
C SER A 33 -14.24 10.66 9.16
N LEU A 34 -14.75 9.49 8.75
CA LEU A 34 -14.61 8.94 7.39
C LEU A 34 -15.32 9.79 6.32
N LEU A 35 -15.95 10.90 6.71
CA LEU A 35 -16.52 11.90 5.80
C LEU A 35 -15.50 12.99 5.40
N ARG A 36 -14.26 12.93 5.88
CA ARG A 36 -13.18 13.85 5.49
C ARG A 36 -12.21 13.16 4.53
N ASP A 37 -11.58 13.95 3.66
CA ASP A 37 -10.64 13.46 2.64
C ASP A 37 -9.28 13.05 3.22
N ASP A 38 -8.82 13.71 4.28
CA ASP A 38 -7.50 13.50 4.90
C ASP A 38 -7.13 12.01 5.13
N PRO A 39 -7.97 11.18 5.78
CA PRO A 39 -7.64 9.77 6.00
C PRO A 39 -7.52 8.96 4.69
N TYR A 40 -8.34 9.27 3.67
CA TYR A 40 -8.26 8.60 2.38
C TYR A 40 -7.00 9.00 1.62
N ILE A 41 -6.65 10.29 1.64
CA ILE A 41 -5.43 10.82 1.04
C ILE A 41 -4.22 10.09 1.64
N ILE A 42 -4.16 10.00 2.97
CA ILE A 42 -3.02 9.33 3.62
C ILE A 42 -2.99 7.84 3.26
N GLY A 43 -4.13 7.15 3.29
CA GLY A 43 -4.24 5.75 2.89
C GLY A 43 -3.80 5.48 1.46
N PHE A 44 -4.20 6.35 0.53
CA PHE A 44 -3.83 6.29 -0.88
C PHE A 44 -2.34 6.46 -1.09
N PHE A 45 -1.76 7.57 -0.59
CA PHE A 45 -0.37 7.90 -0.84
C PHE A 45 0.57 6.86 -0.24
N SER A 46 0.34 6.42 1.00
CA SER A 46 1.17 5.37 1.62
C SER A 46 1.14 4.06 0.84
N SER A 47 -0.01 3.68 0.27
CA SER A 47 -0.13 2.46 -0.55
C SER A 47 0.50 2.62 -1.94
N MET A 48 0.43 3.82 -2.52
CA MET A 48 1.01 4.12 -3.85
C MET A 48 2.52 3.89 -3.87
N PHE A 49 3.22 4.28 -2.79
CA PHE A 49 4.66 4.05 -2.64
C PHE A 49 5.05 2.58 -2.54
N LEU A 50 4.11 1.65 -2.32
CA LEU A 50 4.40 0.22 -2.25
C LEU A 50 4.18 -0.51 -3.59
N VAL A 51 3.43 0.09 -4.52
CA VAL A 51 3.07 -0.54 -5.80
C VAL A 51 4.29 -1.05 -6.57
N PRO A 52 5.38 -0.26 -6.76
CA PRO A 52 6.54 -0.77 -7.48
C PRO A 52 7.24 -1.91 -6.74
N GLY A 53 7.20 -1.92 -5.40
CA GLY A 53 7.68 -3.03 -4.57
C GLY A 53 6.87 -4.31 -4.83
N TRP A 54 5.55 -4.22 -4.84
CA TRP A 54 4.69 -5.38 -5.15
C TRP A 54 4.89 -5.91 -6.56
N ILE A 55 5.08 -5.03 -7.54
CA ILE A 55 5.43 -5.42 -8.92
C ILE A 55 6.71 -6.25 -8.91
N LEU A 56 7.76 -5.77 -8.24
CA LEU A 56 9.03 -6.50 -8.14
C LEU A 56 8.86 -7.84 -7.42
N TYR A 57 8.10 -7.88 -6.33
CA TYR A 57 7.80 -9.14 -5.64
C TYR A 57 7.17 -10.17 -6.58
N ILE A 58 6.14 -9.79 -7.35
CA ILE A 58 5.42 -10.69 -8.25
C ILE A 58 6.30 -11.13 -9.43
N ILE A 59 7.10 -10.22 -10.00
CA ILE A 59 8.07 -10.58 -11.05
C ILE A 59 9.05 -11.64 -10.53
N PHE A 60 9.67 -11.42 -9.36
CA PHE A 60 10.65 -12.37 -8.83
C PHE A 60 10.02 -13.66 -8.29
N GLU A 61 8.74 -13.66 -7.95
CA GLU A 61 7.96 -14.87 -7.66
C GLU A 61 7.84 -15.78 -8.89
N GLU A 62 7.70 -15.20 -10.10
CA GLU A 62 7.56 -15.95 -11.34
C GLU A 62 8.89 -16.40 -11.97
N TYR A 63 10.01 -15.79 -11.57
CA TYR A 63 11.36 -16.12 -12.03
C TYR A 63 12.25 -16.71 -10.91
N PRO A 64 11.94 -17.91 -10.39
CA PRO A 64 12.62 -18.50 -9.22
C PRO A 64 14.09 -18.92 -9.47
N LYS A 65 14.59 -18.86 -10.71
CA LYS A 65 15.99 -19.22 -11.05
C LYS A 65 17.01 -18.10 -10.79
N ARG A 66 16.63 -16.98 -10.17
CA ARG A 66 17.50 -15.80 -9.98
C ARG A 66 18.17 -15.79 -8.61
N PHE A 67 19.36 -15.19 -8.53
CA PHE A 67 20.14 -14.98 -7.29
C PHE A 67 19.39 -14.21 -6.19
N ILE A 68 18.34 -13.46 -6.53
CA ILE A 68 17.62 -12.58 -5.61
C ILE A 68 16.24 -13.18 -5.33
N ASN A 69 15.93 -13.38 -4.05
CA ASN A 69 14.62 -13.85 -3.57
C ASN A 69 13.55 -12.74 -3.73
N LYS A 70 12.29 -13.11 -3.97
CA LYS A 70 11.15 -12.18 -4.09
C LYS A 70 11.01 -11.22 -2.90
N TYR A 71 11.26 -11.70 -1.68
CA TYR A 71 11.27 -10.87 -0.47
C TYR A 71 12.42 -9.87 -0.48
N SER A 72 13.61 -10.28 -0.94
CA SER A 72 14.77 -9.41 -1.06
C SER A 72 14.53 -8.32 -2.11
N ALA A 73 13.90 -8.65 -3.24
CA ALA A 73 13.54 -7.66 -4.26
C ALA A 73 12.58 -6.59 -3.71
N PHE A 74 11.58 -7.01 -2.93
CA PHE A 74 10.67 -6.09 -2.25
C PHE A 74 11.40 -5.18 -1.24
N ILE A 75 12.23 -5.76 -0.38
CA ILE A 75 12.98 -5.01 0.66
C ILE A 75 13.98 -4.03 0.04
N CYS A 76 14.70 -4.44 -1.01
CA CYS A 76 15.61 -3.57 -1.74
C CYS A 76 14.89 -2.35 -2.32
N TYR A 77 13.66 -2.53 -2.82
CA TYR A 77 12.84 -1.41 -3.25
C TYR A 77 12.42 -0.52 -2.07
N SER A 78 11.96 -1.11 -0.96
CA SER A 78 11.50 -0.35 0.21
C SER A 78 12.56 0.58 0.81
N PHE A 79 13.85 0.33 0.55
CA PHE A 79 14.93 1.23 0.96
C PHE A 79 14.81 2.64 0.33
N PHE A 80 14.37 2.75 -0.93
CA PHE A 80 14.28 4.05 -1.61
C PHE A 80 13.19 4.96 -1.03
N PRO A 81 11.93 4.52 -0.84
CA PRO A 81 10.92 5.32 -0.15
C PRO A 81 11.33 5.68 1.28
N LEU A 82 11.97 4.76 2.01
CA LEU A 82 12.45 5.04 3.37
C LEU A 82 13.50 6.15 3.40
N LEU A 83 14.45 6.12 2.46
CA LEU A 83 15.44 7.17 2.32
C LEU A 83 14.78 8.50 1.98
N TYR A 84 13.78 8.49 1.08
CA TYR A 84 13.00 9.68 0.73
C TYR A 84 12.29 10.30 1.95
N PHE A 85 11.56 9.50 2.74
CA PHE A 85 10.90 10.00 3.95
C PHE A 85 11.91 10.49 5.00
N SER A 86 13.05 9.82 5.14
CA SER A 86 14.12 10.25 6.05
C SER A 86 14.69 11.62 5.65
N LEU A 87 14.88 11.86 4.35
CA LEU A 87 15.34 13.16 3.85
C LEU A 87 14.32 14.26 4.07
N ILE A 88 13.02 13.98 3.90
CA ILE A 88 11.96 14.95 4.22
C ILE A 88 11.97 15.34 5.69
N VAL A 89 12.24 14.39 6.59
CA VAL A 89 12.29 14.68 8.04
C VAL A 89 13.53 15.49 8.40
N ILE A 90 14.68 15.21 7.78
CA ILE A 90 15.96 15.87 8.11
C ILE A 90 16.05 17.27 7.50
N TYR A 91 15.62 17.43 6.24
CA TYR A 91 15.79 18.66 5.47
C TYR A 91 14.48 19.42 5.23
N GLY A 92 13.35 18.88 5.66
CA GLY A 92 12.05 19.51 5.48
C GLY A 92 11.83 20.66 6.45
N GLY A 93 11.25 21.74 5.94
CA GLY A 93 10.73 22.85 6.74
C GLY A 93 9.32 22.57 7.25
N GLU A 94 8.44 23.54 7.11
CA GLU A 94 7.02 23.37 7.43
C GLU A 94 6.40 22.22 6.62
N GLY A 95 5.76 21.28 7.31
CA GLY A 95 5.16 20.09 6.71
C GLY A 95 6.01 18.80 6.80
N SER A 96 7.22 18.85 7.35
CA SER A 96 8.05 17.64 7.60
C SER A 96 7.36 16.59 8.46
N GLY A 97 6.45 17.02 9.36
CA GLY A 97 5.59 16.14 10.16
C GLY A 97 4.73 15.18 9.32
N TYR A 98 4.24 15.63 8.15
CA TYR A 98 3.50 14.75 7.23
C TYR A 98 4.43 13.69 6.63
N GLY A 99 5.66 14.06 6.26
CA GLY A 99 6.66 13.10 5.76
C GLY A 99 6.98 12.00 6.76
N PHE A 100 7.09 12.36 8.05
CA PHE A 100 7.26 11.38 9.13
C PHE A 100 6.07 10.42 9.24
N ILE A 101 4.84 10.97 9.23
CA ILE A 101 3.60 10.19 9.29
C ILE A 101 3.52 9.22 8.09
N PHE A 102 3.78 9.70 6.88
CA PHE A 102 3.80 8.87 5.67
C PHE A 102 4.84 7.75 5.75
N GLY A 103 6.02 8.03 6.30
CA GLY A 103 7.07 7.03 6.52
C GLY A 103 6.66 5.91 7.48
N ILE A 104 5.98 6.25 8.58
CA ILE A 104 5.45 5.25 9.52
C ILE A 104 4.39 4.38 8.84
N TYR A 105 3.40 4.99 8.18
CA TYR A 105 2.35 4.22 7.51
C TYR A 105 2.89 3.38 6.35
N PHE A 106 3.93 3.87 5.65
CA PHE A 106 4.65 3.08 4.66
C PHE A 106 5.30 1.83 5.29
N LEU A 107 6.01 1.97 6.42
CA LEU A 107 6.63 0.84 7.11
C LEU A 107 5.61 -0.22 7.54
N VAL A 108 4.54 0.21 8.21
CA VAL A 108 3.46 -0.67 8.65
C VAL A 108 2.86 -1.41 7.45
N SER A 109 2.60 -0.68 6.37
CA SER A 109 1.99 -1.24 5.16
C SER A 109 2.94 -2.17 4.41
N ALA A 110 4.25 -1.88 4.40
CA ALA A 110 5.26 -2.76 3.84
C ALA A 110 5.28 -4.11 4.57
N VAL A 111 5.31 -4.08 5.91
CA VAL A 111 5.30 -5.29 6.76
C VAL A 111 4.02 -6.08 6.56
N LEU A 112 2.86 -5.41 6.53
CA LEU A 112 1.56 -6.07 6.31
C LEU A 112 1.41 -6.62 4.90
N SER A 113 2.00 -5.98 3.89
CA SER A 113 1.85 -6.43 2.50
C SER A 113 2.51 -7.79 2.23
N LEU A 114 3.58 -8.14 2.93
CA LEU A 114 4.30 -9.40 2.75
C LEU A 114 3.44 -10.67 3.02
N PRO A 115 2.77 -10.81 4.18
CA PRO A 115 1.87 -11.93 4.41
C PRO A 115 0.65 -11.90 3.48
N LEU A 116 0.14 -10.72 3.14
CA LEU A 116 -1.02 -10.57 2.22
C LEU A 116 -0.68 -11.05 0.81
N LEU A 117 0.52 -10.74 0.30
CA LEU A 117 1.00 -11.19 -1.00
C LEU A 117 1.01 -12.72 -1.11
N LYS A 118 1.36 -13.42 -0.03
CA LYS A 118 1.34 -14.88 0.02
C LYS A 118 -0.08 -15.46 -0.05
N GLN A 119 -1.08 -14.75 0.46
CA GLN A 119 -2.47 -15.24 0.53
C GLN A 119 -3.27 -14.99 -0.76
N LEU A 120 -2.78 -14.14 -1.67
CA LEU A 120 -3.46 -13.79 -2.92
C LEU A 120 -3.61 -14.94 -3.92
N GLU A 121 -2.96 -16.08 -3.70
CA GLU A 121 -3.20 -17.31 -4.48
C GLU A 121 -4.60 -17.89 -4.22
N ASN A 122 -5.16 -17.64 -3.03
CA ASN A 122 -6.50 -18.08 -2.68
C ASN A 122 -7.55 -17.13 -3.26
N GLN A 123 -8.41 -17.65 -4.15
CA GLN A 123 -9.47 -16.88 -4.80
C GLN A 123 -10.44 -16.22 -3.81
N CYS A 124 -10.76 -16.87 -2.68
CA CYS A 124 -11.63 -16.29 -1.66
C CYS A 124 -10.99 -15.04 -1.04
N VAL A 125 -9.70 -15.11 -0.69
CA VAL A 125 -8.96 -13.98 -0.12
C VAL A 125 -8.88 -12.84 -1.13
N PHE A 126 -8.59 -13.16 -2.38
CA PHE A 126 -8.61 -12.18 -3.47
C PHE A 126 -9.95 -11.44 -3.57
N CYS A 127 -11.07 -12.17 -3.59
CA CYS A 127 -12.41 -11.57 -3.66
C CYS A 127 -12.67 -10.64 -2.48
N VAL A 128 -12.31 -11.06 -1.26
CA VAL A 128 -12.44 -10.22 -0.06
C VAL A 128 -11.64 -8.93 -0.20
N PHE A 129 -10.38 -8.99 -0.65
CA PHE A 129 -9.54 -7.80 -0.79
C PHE A 129 -10.08 -6.83 -1.84
N VAL A 130 -10.58 -7.35 -2.96
CA VAL A 130 -11.24 -6.53 -3.98
C VAL A 130 -12.50 -5.86 -3.42
N SER A 131 -13.35 -6.59 -2.69
CA SER A 131 -14.53 -6.01 -2.03
C SER A 131 -14.15 -4.90 -1.05
N LEU A 132 -13.08 -5.08 -0.27
CA LEU A 132 -12.56 -4.05 0.63
C LEU A 132 -12.05 -2.82 -0.15
N GLY A 133 -11.38 -3.03 -1.28
CA GLY A 133 -11.00 -1.94 -2.20
C GLY A 133 -12.19 -1.17 -2.75
N PHE A 134 -13.29 -1.85 -3.08
CA PHE A 134 -14.53 -1.18 -3.47
C PHE A 134 -15.14 -0.36 -2.32
N ILE A 135 -15.15 -0.89 -1.10
CA ILE A 135 -15.61 -0.13 0.08
C ILE A 135 -14.80 1.15 0.26
N TYR A 136 -13.47 1.07 0.10
CA TYR A 136 -12.60 2.25 0.12
C TYR A 136 -12.98 3.27 -0.96
N LEU A 137 -13.18 2.82 -2.20
CA LEU A 137 -13.56 3.70 -3.32
C LEU A 137 -14.92 4.37 -3.07
N PHE A 138 -15.91 3.65 -2.56
CA PHE A 138 -17.21 4.21 -2.22
C PHE A 138 -17.10 5.25 -1.10
N GLY A 139 -16.33 4.97 -0.05
CA GLY A 139 -16.07 5.93 1.02
C GLY A 139 -15.39 7.20 0.51
N PHE A 140 -14.35 7.04 -0.32
CA PHE A 140 -13.63 8.16 -0.91
C PHE A 140 -14.52 9.03 -1.80
N LEU A 141 -15.29 8.42 -2.71
CA LEU A 141 -16.22 9.15 -3.57
C LEU A 141 -17.29 9.90 -2.76
N SER A 142 -17.79 9.29 -1.68
CA SER A 142 -18.75 9.95 -0.79
C SER A 142 -18.16 11.16 -0.07
N SER A 143 -16.86 11.14 0.22
CA SER A 143 -16.16 12.28 0.84
C SER A 143 -15.99 13.43 -0.16
N VAL A 144 -15.60 13.11 -1.41
CA VAL A 144 -15.30 14.10 -2.46
C VAL A 144 -16.53 14.77 -3.08
N ILE A 145 -17.66 14.07 -3.18
CA ILE A 145 -18.88 14.61 -3.82
C ILE A 145 -19.56 15.72 -2.98
N ARG A 146 -19.14 15.92 -1.73
CA ARG A 146 -19.77 16.84 -0.78
C ARG A 146 -19.10 18.20 -0.74
#